data_AF-A0A920I1A7-F1
#
_entry.id   AF-A0A920I1A7-F1
#
_cell.length_a   1.000
_cell.length_b   1.000
_cell.length_c   1.000
_cell.angle_alpha   90.00
_cell.angle_beta   90.00
_cell.angle_gamma   90.00
#
_symmetry.space_group_name_H-M   'P 1'
#
loop_
_entity.id
_entity.type
_entity.pdbx_description
1 polymer ?
#
loop_
_entity_poly.entity_id
_entity_poly.type
_entity_poly.pdbx_seq_one_letter_code
_entity_poly.pdbx_strand_id
1 'polypeptide(L)'
;MRDDNPDFGTADSLITIDIDAITGNWRMLDSRNGDATETAAVVKADGYGLGAAILAPRLADAGCRTFFVMSLAEAVTIRRALDDAGYAETRVFTLSGCHPGQEDDFLAFRINPVINSIEQLRRLAATGRGWDAAIHVDTGMTRLGLDRGSWTPSKP
;
A
#
# COMPACT_ATOMS: atom_id res chain seq x y z
N MET A 1 -1.44 -17.76 -33.30
CA MET A 1 -0.86 -16.69 -34.13
C MET A 1 -1.35 -15.40 -33.50
N ARG A 2 -0.54 -14.77 -32.65
CA ARG A 2 -0.87 -13.46 -32.08
C ARG A 2 -0.52 -12.45 -33.17
N ASP A 3 -1.39 -11.47 -33.39
CA ASP A 3 -1.07 -10.35 -34.28
C ASP A 3 0.01 -9.51 -33.57
N ASP A 4 1.26 -9.74 -33.96
CA ASP A 4 2.44 -9.26 -33.25
C ASP A 4 2.88 -7.85 -33.70
N ASN A 5 1.99 -7.04 -34.28
CA ASN A 5 2.33 -5.66 -34.64
C ASN A 5 1.17 -4.68 -34.35
N PRO A 6 1.10 -4.10 -33.14
CA PRO A 6 0.20 -3.00 -32.84
C PRO A 6 0.58 -1.74 -33.64
N ASP A 7 -0.41 -0.95 -34.05
CA ASP A 7 -0.19 0.40 -34.55
C ASP A 7 0.08 1.35 -33.37
N PHE A 8 1.27 1.93 -33.32
CA PHE A 8 1.80 2.66 -32.16
C PHE A 8 1.70 4.20 -32.27
N GLY A 9 1.11 4.75 -33.34
CA GLY A 9 1.05 6.22 -33.50
C GLY A 9 2.44 6.88 -33.52
N THR A 10 2.59 8.07 -32.91
CA THR A 10 3.81 8.90 -32.96
C THR A 10 4.80 8.71 -31.80
N ALA A 11 4.73 7.63 -31.03
CA ALA A 11 5.61 7.42 -29.90
C ALA A 11 6.92 6.71 -30.30
N ASP A 12 8.06 7.31 -29.97
CA ASP A 12 9.40 6.76 -30.27
C ASP A 12 9.86 5.68 -29.28
N SER A 13 9.08 5.33 -28.26
CA SER A 13 9.45 4.35 -27.23
C SER A 13 8.25 3.65 -26.60
N LEU A 14 8.45 2.37 -26.23
CA LEU A 14 7.44 1.48 -25.67
C LEU A 14 7.94 0.79 -24.40
N ILE A 15 7.09 0.67 -23.39
CA ILE A 15 7.28 -0.20 -22.24
C ILE A 15 6.18 -1.26 -22.25
N THR A 16 6.56 -2.53 -22.28
CA THR A 16 5.63 -3.67 -22.21
C THR A 16 5.68 -4.28 -20.81
N ILE A 17 4.51 -4.46 -20.20
CA ILE A 17 4.37 -4.96 -18.84
C ILE A 17 3.63 -6.30 -18.91
N ASP A 18 4.27 -7.36 -18.44
CA ASP A 18 3.64 -8.68 -18.29
C ASP A 18 3.01 -8.81 -16.89
N ILE A 19 1.71 -8.53 -16.82
CA ILE A 19 0.94 -8.60 -15.57
C ILE A 19 0.77 -10.05 -15.09
N ASP A 20 0.72 -11.01 -16.00
CA ASP A 20 0.56 -12.42 -15.66
C ASP A 20 1.84 -12.94 -14.99
N ALA A 21 3.01 -12.48 -15.46
CA ALA A 21 4.28 -12.74 -14.77
C ALA A 21 4.33 -12.14 -13.36
N ILE A 22 3.84 -10.90 -13.17
CA ILE A 22 3.81 -10.26 -11.85
C ILE A 22 2.90 -11.01 -10.88
N THR A 23 1.68 -11.38 -11.31
CA THR A 23 0.75 -12.15 -10.48
C THR A 23 1.25 -13.58 -10.22
N GLY A 24 1.90 -14.21 -11.19
CA GLY A 24 2.58 -15.50 -11.03
C GLY A 24 3.71 -15.45 -9.99
N ASN A 25 4.55 -14.39 -10.04
CA ASN A 25 5.60 -14.17 -9.05
C ASN A 25 5.03 -13.97 -7.64
N TRP A 26 3.94 -13.20 -7.52
CA TRP A 26 3.27 -13.00 -6.24
C TRP A 26 2.75 -14.33 -5.67
N ARG A 27 2.04 -15.15 -6.47
CA ARG A 27 1.55 -16.48 -6.05
C ARG A 27 2.69 -17.42 -5.65
N MET A 28 3.80 -17.38 -6.39
CA MET A 28 4.99 -18.17 -6.04
C MET A 28 5.54 -17.76 -4.67
N LEU A 29 5.64 -16.46 -4.38
CA LEU A 29 6.09 -15.99 -3.07
C LEU A 29 5.10 -16.36 -1.96
N ASP A 30 3.80 -16.23 -2.23
CA ASP A 30 2.75 -16.58 -1.29
C ASP A 30 2.75 -18.06 -0.92
N SER A 31 2.90 -18.95 -1.91
CA SER A 31 2.99 -20.40 -1.68
C SER A 31 4.19 -20.87 -0.84
N ARG A 32 5.17 -19.99 -0.57
CA ARG A 32 6.32 -20.29 0.29
C ARG A 32 6.09 -19.95 1.75
N ASN A 33 5.00 -19.25 2.06
CA ASN A 33 4.61 -18.87 3.40
C ASN A 33 3.69 -19.96 4.01
N GLY A 34 3.63 -20.04 5.33
CA GLY A 34 2.69 -20.92 6.02
C GLY A 34 1.29 -20.29 6.13
N ASP A 35 0.28 -21.10 6.47
CA ASP A 35 -1.14 -20.69 6.50
C ASP A 35 -1.46 -19.49 7.42
N ALA A 36 -0.60 -19.22 8.41
CA ALA A 36 -0.76 -18.09 9.34
C ALA A 36 -0.16 -16.77 8.82
N THR A 37 0.48 -16.78 7.65
CA THR A 37 1.17 -15.62 7.07
C THR A 37 0.42 -15.12 5.85
N GLU A 38 0.16 -13.81 5.81
CA GLU A 38 -0.41 -13.16 4.63
C GLU A 38 0.70 -12.47 3.82
N THR A 39 0.73 -12.73 2.50
CA THR A 39 1.65 -12.06 1.57
C THR A 39 1.06 -10.76 1.06
N ALA A 40 1.56 -9.63 1.56
CA ALA A 40 1.13 -8.31 1.09
C ALA A 40 1.82 -7.90 -0.22
N ALA A 41 1.24 -6.94 -0.95
CA ALA A 41 1.85 -6.33 -2.12
C ALA A 41 2.21 -4.86 -1.86
N VAL A 42 3.47 -4.50 -2.10
CA VAL A 42 3.92 -3.10 -2.05
C VAL A 42 3.88 -2.53 -3.47
N VAL A 43 3.00 -1.56 -3.72
CA VAL A 43 2.76 -0.98 -5.05
C VAL A 43 2.96 0.54 -5.09
N LYS A 44 3.85 1.06 -4.23
CA LYS A 44 4.27 2.46 -4.23
C LYS A 44 4.96 2.87 -5.55
N ALA A 45 5.09 4.18 -5.77
CA ALA A 45 5.65 4.77 -6.98
C ALA A 45 4.98 4.23 -8.25
N ASP A 46 3.63 4.23 -8.26
CA ASP A 46 2.82 3.66 -9.35
C ASP A 46 3.18 2.20 -9.67
N GLY A 47 3.31 1.35 -8.63
CA GLY A 47 3.68 -0.04 -8.82
C GLY A 47 5.11 -0.19 -9.34
N TYR A 48 6.03 0.68 -8.88
CA TYR A 48 7.39 0.79 -9.41
C TYR A 48 7.45 1.20 -10.89
N GLY A 49 6.51 2.07 -11.32
CA GLY A 49 6.38 2.53 -12.70
C GLY A 49 5.65 1.55 -13.63
N LEU A 50 4.93 0.59 -13.07
CA LEU A 50 4.24 -0.48 -13.80
C LEU A 50 2.71 -0.31 -13.82
N GLY A 51 2.17 0.77 -13.27
CA GLY A 51 0.74 1.05 -13.22
C GLY A 51 0.04 0.39 -12.04
N ALA A 52 0.09 1.02 -10.87
CA ALA A 52 -0.50 0.50 -9.63
C ALA A 52 -2.02 0.29 -9.72
N ALA A 53 -2.73 1.19 -10.41
CA ALA A 53 -4.18 1.09 -10.58
C ALA A 53 -4.60 -0.14 -11.40
N ILE A 54 -3.72 -0.65 -12.27
CA ILE A 54 -3.94 -1.88 -13.04
C ILE A 54 -3.48 -3.09 -12.23
N LEU A 55 -2.32 -2.99 -11.56
CA LEU A 55 -1.73 -4.09 -10.82
C LEU A 55 -2.51 -4.47 -9.57
N ALA A 56 -3.03 -3.50 -8.80
CA ALA A 56 -3.67 -3.79 -7.51
C ALA A 56 -4.90 -4.71 -7.65
N PRO A 57 -5.86 -4.46 -8.56
CA PRO A 57 -6.98 -5.38 -8.80
C PRO A 57 -6.52 -6.77 -9.27
N ARG A 58 -5.49 -6.85 -10.12
CA ARG A 58 -4.96 -8.12 -10.64
C ARG A 58 -4.26 -8.94 -9.57
N LEU A 59 -3.56 -8.29 -8.65
CA LEU A 59 -2.99 -8.91 -7.45
C LEU A 59 -4.08 -9.33 -6.46
N ALA A 60 -5.16 -8.56 -6.33
CA ALA A 60 -6.30 -8.95 -5.51
C ALA A 60 -7.00 -10.20 -6.07
N ASP A 61 -7.22 -10.27 -7.38
CA ASP A 61 -7.71 -11.48 -8.06
C ASP A 61 -6.78 -12.68 -7.85
N ALA A 62 -5.47 -12.43 -7.80
CA ALA A 62 -4.48 -13.47 -7.51
C ALA A 62 -4.53 -14.01 -6.08
N GLY A 63 -5.13 -13.27 -5.13
CA GLY A 63 -5.27 -13.65 -3.72
C GLY A 63 -4.85 -12.59 -2.72
N CYS A 64 -4.19 -11.51 -3.15
CA CYS A 64 -3.67 -10.48 -2.25
C CYS A 64 -4.80 -9.73 -1.52
N ARG A 65 -4.66 -9.53 -0.21
CA ARG A 65 -5.67 -8.82 0.61
C ARG A 65 -5.13 -7.57 1.29
N THR A 66 -3.81 -7.40 1.35
CA THR A 66 -3.15 -6.22 1.95
C THR A 66 -2.19 -5.58 0.97
N PHE A 67 -2.33 -4.27 0.80
CA PHE A 67 -1.51 -3.45 -0.06
C PHE A 67 -0.76 -2.38 0.74
N PHE A 68 0.44 -2.03 0.30
CA PHE A 68 1.22 -0.92 0.84
C PHE A 68 1.60 0.06 -0.28
N VAL A 69 1.43 1.34 -0.01
CA VAL A 69 1.86 2.46 -0.87
C VAL A 69 2.63 3.49 -0.04
N MET A 70 3.26 4.48 -0.67
CA MET A 70 4.02 5.49 0.07
C MET A 70 3.11 6.56 0.67
N SER A 71 2.12 7.04 -0.08
CA SER A 71 1.33 8.23 0.26
C SER A 71 -0.20 8.03 0.18
N LEU A 72 -0.96 8.98 0.74
CA LEU A 72 -2.42 8.98 0.63
C LEU A 72 -2.90 9.09 -0.83
N ALA A 73 -2.25 9.88 -1.67
CA ALA A 73 -2.65 10.05 -3.06
C ALA A 73 -2.56 8.73 -3.85
N GLU A 74 -1.49 7.96 -3.63
CA GLU A 74 -1.36 6.62 -4.19
C GLU A 74 -2.40 5.66 -3.60
N ALA A 75 -2.68 5.76 -2.31
CA ALA A 75 -3.66 4.91 -1.63
C ALA A 75 -5.07 5.12 -2.19
N VAL A 76 -5.48 6.38 -2.38
CA VAL A 76 -6.78 6.72 -2.99
C VAL A 76 -6.86 6.21 -4.42
N THR A 77 -5.76 6.32 -5.19
CA THR A 77 -5.68 5.81 -6.56
C THR A 77 -5.97 4.31 -6.61
N ILE A 78 -5.26 3.50 -5.80
CA ILE A 78 -5.48 2.05 -5.83
C ILE A 78 -6.77 1.63 -5.14
N ARG A 79 -7.24 2.37 -4.12
CA ARG A 79 -8.52 2.10 -3.45
C ARG A 79 -9.67 2.16 -4.44
N ARG A 80 -9.73 3.22 -5.27
CA ARG A 80 -10.77 3.35 -6.30
C ARG A 80 -10.74 2.18 -7.29
N ALA A 81 -9.54 1.84 -7.79
CA ALA A 81 -9.39 0.71 -8.71
C ALA A 81 -9.79 -0.63 -8.08
N LEU A 82 -9.48 -0.85 -6.80
CA LEU A 82 -9.89 -2.03 -6.04
C LEU A 82 -11.39 -2.07 -5.82
N ASP A 83 -12.01 -0.94 -5.46
CA ASP A 83 -13.45 -0.84 -5.24
C ASP A 83 -14.23 -1.08 -6.55
N ASP A 84 -13.80 -0.47 -7.66
CA ASP A 84 -14.38 -0.66 -9.00
C ASP A 84 -14.28 -2.13 -9.45
N ALA A 85 -13.24 -2.85 -9.02
CA ALA A 85 -13.03 -4.26 -9.30
C ALA A 85 -13.69 -5.21 -8.28
N GLY A 86 -14.42 -4.71 -7.29
CA GLY A 86 -15.15 -5.51 -6.30
C GLY A 86 -14.30 -6.00 -5.11
N TYR A 87 -13.12 -5.41 -4.87
CA TYR A 87 -12.19 -5.76 -3.80
C TYR A 87 -12.21 -4.76 -2.64
N ALA A 88 -13.41 -4.30 -2.26
CA ALA A 88 -13.61 -3.27 -1.24
C ALA A 88 -13.09 -3.66 0.15
N GLU A 89 -13.00 -4.96 0.47
CA GLU A 89 -12.57 -5.48 1.77
C GLU A 89 -11.05 -5.50 1.97
N THR A 90 -10.28 -5.16 0.93
CA THR A 90 -8.81 -5.14 1.00
C THR A 90 -8.30 -4.01 1.89
N ARG A 91 -7.20 -4.26 2.59
CA ARG A 91 -6.51 -3.25 3.40
C ARG A 91 -5.47 -2.50 2.56
N VAL A 92 -5.40 -1.18 2.71
CA VAL A 92 -4.47 -0.33 1.97
C VAL A 92 -3.72 0.56 2.96
N PHE A 93 -2.45 0.22 3.20
CA PHE A 93 -1.59 0.92 4.15
C PHE A 93 -0.73 1.99 3.48
N THR A 94 -0.63 3.16 4.12
CA THR A 94 0.34 4.21 3.73
C THR A 94 1.59 4.15 4.59
N LEU A 95 2.74 3.94 3.96
CA LEU A 95 4.03 3.85 4.66
C LEU A 95 4.47 5.17 5.29
N SER A 96 4.03 6.33 4.76
CA SER A 96 4.24 7.64 5.40
C SER A 96 3.36 7.88 6.64
N GLY A 97 2.31 7.08 6.81
CA GLY A 97 1.23 7.37 7.74
C GLY A 97 0.34 8.54 7.29
N CYS A 98 -0.54 8.95 8.19
CA CYS A 98 -1.42 10.11 8.01
C CYS A 98 -0.66 11.41 8.34
N HIS A 99 -0.73 12.42 7.47
CA HIS A 99 -0.25 13.77 7.77
C HIS A 99 -1.37 14.64 8.37
N PRO A 100 -1.06 15.78 9.01
CA PRO A 100 -2.09 16.66 9.56
C PRO A 100 -3.08 17.12 8.48
N GLY A 101 -4.38 17.07 8.79
CA GLY A 101 -5.46 17.47 7.89
C GLY A 101 -5.91 16.38 6.91
N GLN A 102 -5.32 15.18 6.97
CA GLN A 102 -5.69 14.05 6.12
C GLN A 102 -6.62 13.05 6.81
N GLU A 103 -6.93 13.25 8.10
CA GLU A 103 -7.63 12.27 8.92
C GLU A 103 -9.01 11.91 8.36
N ASP A 104 -9.78 12.89 7.91
CA ASP A 104 -11.09 12.65 7.31
C ASP A 104 -10.99 11.90 5.96
N ASP A 105 -9.98 12.19 5.14
CA ASP A 105 -9.75 11.48 3.88
C ASP A 105 -9.36 10.02 4.10
N PHE A 106 -8.51 9.73 5.09
CA PHE A 106 -8.17 8.35 5.43
C PHE A 106 -9.41 7.53 5.76
N LEU A 107 -10.36 8.12 6.48
CA LEU A 107 -11.60 7.44 6.85
C LEU A 107 -12.57 7.34 5.68
N ALA A 108 -12.75 8.43 4.91
CA ALA A 108 -13.60 8.46 3.74
C ALA A 108 -13.18 7.41 2.69
N PHE A 109 -11.88 7.22 2.48
CA PHE A 109 -11.33 6.25 1.54
C PHE A 109 -10.91 4.91 2.17
N ARG A 110 -11.19 4.69 3.46
CA ARG A 110 -10.87 3.42 4.16
C ARG A 110 -9.39 3.04 4.01
N ILE A 111 -8.51 3.99 4.29
CA ILE A 111 -7.05 3.85 4.22
C ILE A 111 -6.48 3.61 5.61
N ASN A 112 -5.57 2.65 5.71
CA ASN A 112 -4.93 2.26 6.95
C ASN A 112 -3.63 3.06 7.16
N PRO A 113 -3.47 3.84 8.24
CA PRO A 113 -2.20 4.53 8.49
C PRO A 113 -1.14 3.57 9.07
N VAL A 114 0.09 3.67 8.60
CA VAL A 114 1.27 3.20 9.35
C VAL A 114 1.73 4.33 10.27
N ILE A 115 1.71 4.09 11.57
CA ILE A 115 2.11 5.04 12.61
C ILE A 115 3.63 5.00 12.77
N ASN A 116 4.27 6.09 12.38
CA ASN A 116 5.73 6.24 12.39
C ASN A 116 6.23 7.11 13.54
N SER A 117 5.35 7.80 14.29
CA SER A 117 5.74 8.66 15.40
C SER A 117 4.64 8.79 16.45
N ILE A 118 5.03 9.18 17.68
CA ILE A 118 4.08 9.43 18.77
C ILE A 118 3.15 10.59 18.43
N GLU A 119 3.63 11.56 17.66
CA GLU A 119 2.82 12.67 17.21
C GLU A 119 1.70 12.22 16.26
N GLN A 120 2.00 11.28 15.34
CA GLN A 120 0.96 10.65 14.52
C GLN A 120 -0.03 9.86 15.39
N LEU A 121 0.47 9.07 16.35
CA LEU A 121 -0.38 8.31 17.27
C LEU A 121 -1.34 9.24 18.05
N ARG A 122 -0.81 10.29 18.68
CA ARG A 122 -1.59 11.26 19.47
C ARG A 122 -2.64 11.95 18.62
N ARG A 123 -2.28 12.38 17.41
CA ARG A 123 -3.22 13.05 16.50
C ARG A 123 -4.36 12.12 16.09
N LEU A 124 -4.06 10.89 15.69
CA LEU A 124 -5.08 9.90 15.36
C LEU A 124 -5.97 9.59 16.58
N ALA A 125 -5.39 9.42 17.77
CA ALA A 125 -6.14 9.21 19.00
C ALA A 125 -7.05 10.40 19.37
N ALA A 126 -6.59 11.64 19.15
CA ALA A 126 -7.35 12.85 19.44
C ALA A 126 -8.61 13.00 18.58
N THR A 127 -8.71 12.28 17.44
CA THR A 127 -9.95 12.25 16.64
C THR A 127 -11.11 11.55 17.35
N GLY A 128 -10.84 10.74 18.39
CA GLY A 128 -11.84 9.92 19.07
C GLY A 128 -12.43 8.80 18.22
N ARG A 129 -11.83 8.50 17.07
CA ARG A 129 -12.28 7.48 16.11
C ARG A 129 -11.44 6.20 16.24
N GLY A 130 -12.02 5.07 15.84
CA GLY A 130 -11.31 3.79 15.74
C GLY A 130 -10.47 3.72 14.46
N TRP A 131 -9.23 3.26 14.58
CA TRP A 131 -8.29 3.17 13.46
C TRP A 131 -7.76 1.74 13.32
N ASP A 132 -7.94 1.14 12.15
CA ASP A 132 -7.18 -0.04 11.74
C ASP A 132 -5.82 0.44 11.20
N ALA A 133 -4.81 0.40 12.07
CA ALA A 133 -3.50 0.99 11.85
C ALA A 133 -2.39 -0.01 12.18
N ALA A 134 -1.24 0.15 11.51
CA ALA A 134 -0.02 -0.56 11.86
C ALA A 134 0.93 0.36 12.60
N ILE A 135 1.75 -0.18 13.51
CA ILE A 135 2.83 0.57 14.16
C ILE A 135 4.16 0.17 13.51
N HIS A 136 4.94 1.16 13.10
CA HIS A 136 6.28 0.95 12.59
C HIS A 136 7.31 1.20 13.69
N VAL A 137 8.06 0.15 14.03
CA VAL A 137 9.17 0.21 14.99
C VAL A 137 10.47 0.35 14.20
N ASP A 138 11.25 1.40 14.48
CA ASP A 138 12.58 1.52 13.90
C ASP A 138 13.57 0.68 14.71
N THR A 139 14.12 -0.34 14.06
CA THR A 139 15.12 -1.25 14.64
C THR A 139 16.53 -0.99 14.11
N GLY A 140 16.76 0.09 13.34
CA GLY A 140 18.10 0.49 12.89
C GLY A 140 18.19 1.08 11.48
N MET A 141 17.08 1.27 10.76
CA MET A 141 17.12 1.96 9.45
C MET A 141 17.23 3.48 9.60
N THR A 142 16.85 4.04 10.75
CA THR A 142 17.02 5.47 11.09
C THR A 142 16.36 6.40 10.08
N ARG A 143 15.13 6.08 9.66
CA ARG A 143 14.40 6.84 8.63
C ARG A 143 12.99 7.23 9.05
N LEU A 144 12.13 6.22 9.24
CA LEU A 144 10.77 6.35 9.76
C LEU A 144 10.59 5.26 10.82
N GLY A 145 9.63 5.46 11.71
CA GLY A 145 9.32 4.50 12.76
C GLY A 145 9.64 5.07 14.13
N LEU A 146 8.98 4.50 15.12
CA LEU A 146 9.18 4.80 16.51
C LEU A 146 10.47 4.12 16.98
N ASP A 147 11.41 4.93 17.50
CA ASP A 147 12.66 4.45 18.08
C ASP A 147 12.51 4.17 19.58
N ARG A 148 13.52 3.57 20.21
CA ARG A 148 13.53 3.31 21.66
C ARG A 148 13.26 4.55 22.54
N GLY A 149 13.69 5.74 22.11
CA GLY A 149 13.51 6.97 22.88
C GLY A 149 12.07 7.49 22.87
N SER A 150 11.31 7.18 21.82
CA SER A 150 9.96 7.69 21.61
C SER A 150 8.91 7.22 22.65
N TRP A 151 9.13 6.08 23.31
CA TRP A 151 8.19 5.48 24.28
C TRP A 151 8.74 5.31 25.69
N THR A 152 9.98 5.71 25.95
CA THR A 152 10.42 5.90 27.34
C THR A 152 9.68 7.10 27.93
N PRO A 153 8.91 6.93 29.03
CA PRO A 153 8.29 8.06 29.70
C PRO A 153 9.36 9.10 30.04
N SER A 154 9.11 10.37 29.70
CA SER A 154 9.93 11.46 30.22
C SER A 154 9.95 11.33 31.74
N LYS A 155 11.14 11.24 32.33
CA LYS A 155 11.31 11.23 33.78
C LYS A 155 10.60 12.48 34.33
N PRO A 156 9.80 12.35 35.41
CA PRO A 156 9.11 13.49 36.00
C PRO A 156 10.08 14.58 36.46
#